data_AF-A0A5K1CPZ6-F1
#
_entry.id   AF-A0A5K1CPZ6-F1
#
_cell.length_a   1.000
_cell.length_b   1.000
_cell.length_c   1.000
_cell.angle_alpha   90.00
_cell.angle_beta   90.00
_cell.angle_gamma   90.00
#
_symmetry.space_group_name_H-M   'P 1'
#
loop_
_entity.id
_entity.type
_entity.pdbx_description
1 polymer ?
#
loop_
_entity_poly.entity_id
_entity_poly.type
_entity_poly.pdbx_seq_one_letter_code
_entity_poly.pdbx_strand_id
1 'polypeptide(L)'
;VSDKMDPKELVRLCEILNPHNKPGRLTIITRMGAENMRVKLPHLIRAMRQAGLIVTWVSDPMHGNTIKAPCGLKTRSFDAIR
;
A
#
# COMPACT_ATOMS: atom_id res chain seq x y z
N VAL A 1 2.19 -2.09 3.12
CA VAL A 1 0.76 -1.87 3.38
C VAL A 1 -0.08 -2.74 2.44
N SER A 2 -0.90 -3.65 2.96
CA SER A 2 -1.79 -4.54 2.18
C SER A 2 -3.22 -3.98 2.10
N ASP A 3 -4.11 -4.72 1.46
CA ASP A 3 -5.55 -4.47 1.30
C ASP A 3 -6.34 -4.46 2.62
N LYS A 4 -5.76 -5.02 3.68
CA LYS A 4 -6.35 -5.13 5.02
C LYS A 4 -6.01 -3.95 5.95
N MET A 5 -5.19 -3.01 5.50
CA MET A 5 -4.78 -1.88 6.32
C MET A 5 -5.97 -0.98 6.67
N ASP A 6 -6.13 -0.68 7.95
CA ASP A 6 -7.07 0.33 8.42
C ASP A 6 -6.49 1.74 8.26
N PRO A 7 -7.25 2.72 7.72
CA PRO A 7 -6.74 4.08 7.54
C PRO A 7 -6.31 4.77 8.85
N LYS A 8 -7.00 4.54 9.98
CA LYS A 8 -6.67 5.18 11.26
C LYS A 8 -5.40 4.56 11.84
N GLU A 9 -5.25 3.26 11.72
CA GLU A 9 -4.01 2.57 12.12
C GLU A 9 -2.80 3.09 11.33
N LEU A 10 -2.95 3.26 10.00
CA LEU A 10 -1.88 3.81 9.17
C LEU A 10 -1.44 5.21 9.62
N VAL A 11 -2.40 6.09 9.92
CA VAL A 11 -2.12 7.44 10.43
C VAL A 11 -1.31 7.36 11.73
N ARG A 12 -1.78 6.56 12.70
CA ARG A 12 -1.10 6.38 13.99
C ARG A 12 0.33 5.85 13.82
N LEU A 13 0.54 4.88 12.93
CA LEU A 13 1.87 4.35 12.63
C LEU A 13 2.78 5.43 12.03
N CYS A 14 2.25 6.27 11.14
CA CYS A 14 3.03 7.34 10.53
C CYS A 14 3.43 8.43 11.53
N GLU A 15 2.56 8.77 12.48
CA GLU A 15 2.90 9.70 13.58
C GLU A 15 4.03 9.16 14.46
N ILE A 16 4.02 7.85 14.75
CA ILE A 16 5.09 7.20 15.53
C ILE A 16 6.40 7.15 14.74
N LEU A 17 6.34 6.80 13.45
CA LEU A 17 7.53 6.57 12.62
C LEU A 17 8.13 7.86 12.03
N ASN A 18 7.35 8.92 11.92
CA ASN A 18 7.77 10.23 11.41
C ASN A 18 7.18 11.36 12.26
N PRO A 19 7.55 11.47 13.56
CA PRO A 19 6.92 12.40 14.51
C PRO A 19 7.11 13.88 14.16
N HIS A 20 8.14 14.20 13.38
CA HIS A 20 8.39 15.56 12.89
C HIS A 20 7.82 15.81 11.49
N ASN A 21 7.04 14.87 10.95
CA ASN A 21 6.44 14.93 9.61
C ASN A 21 7.42 15.36 8.51
N LYS A 22 8.68 14.90 8.59
CA LYS A 22 9.73 15.30 7.64
C LYS A 22 9.44 14.69 6.27
N PRO A 23 9.25 15.49 5.20
CA PRO A 23 8.98 14.96 3.86
C PRO A 23 10.07 13.99 3.40
N GLY A 24 9.67 12.88 2.77
CA GLY A 24 10.58 11.86 2.26
C GLY A 24 11.22 10.94 3.33
N ARG A 25 11.03 11.21 4.63
CA ARG A 25 11.56 10.36 5.71
C ARG A 25 10.89 8.98 5.77
N LEU A 26 9.61 8.92 5.41
CA LEU A 26 8.79 7.72 5.46
C LEU A 26 8.20 7.41 4.09
N THR A 27 8.37 6.15 3.67
CA THR A 27 7.84 5.62 2.42
C THR A 27 6.79 4.55 2.72
N ILE A 28 5.61 4.70 2.13
CA ILE A 28 4.52 3.75 2.22
C ILE A 28 4.49 2.92 0.93
N ILE A 29 4.88 1.65 1.05
CA ILE A 29 4.83 0.68 -0.05
C ILE A 29 3.48 -0.04 -0.02
N THR A 30 2.70 0.08 -1.09
CA THR A 30 1.35 -0.48 -1.22
C THR A 30 1.37 -1.74 -2.07
N ARG A 31 0.81 -2.85 -1.55
CA ARG A 31 0.83 -4.19 -2.18
C ARG A 31 -0.51 -4.90 -2.03
N MET A 32 -1.55 -4.27 -2.56
CA MET A 32 -2.96 -4.68 -2.35
C MET A 32 -3.47 -5.69 -3.40
N GLY A 33 -2.74 -5.84 -4.51
CA GLY A 33 -3.21 -6.54 -5.70
C GLY A 33 -4.07 -5.64 -6.61
N ALA A 34 -4.13 -5.97 -7.89
CA ALA A 34 -4.75 -5.13 -8.92
C ALA A 34 -6.25 -4.89 -8.68
N GLU A 35 -6.96 -5.91 -8.18
CA GLU A 35 -8.40 -5.85 -7.93
C GLU A 35 -8.75 -4.90 -6.77
N ASN A 36 -7.93 -4.90 -5.70
CA ASN A 36 -8.24 -4.14 -4.49
C ASN A 36 -7.67 -2.72 -4.52
N MET A 37 -6.57 -2.49 -5.24
CA MET A 37 -5.82 -1.23 -5.18
C MET A 37 -6.68 -0.01 -5.51
N ARG A 38 -7.50 -0.09 -6.56
CA ARG A 38 -8.38 1.03 -6.98
C ARG A 38 -9.44 1.39 -5.94
N VAL A 39 -9.88 0.41 -5.14
CA VAL A 39 -10.92 0.61 -4.12
C VAL A 39 -10.30 1.05 -2.79
N LYS A 40 -9.22 0.40 -2.35
CA LYS A 40 -8.68 0.55 -0.99
C LYS A 40 -7.73 1.74 -0.85
N LEU A 41 -6.82 1.93 -1.81
CA LEU A 41 -5.77 2.97 -1.73
C LEU A 41 -6.33 4.41 -1.55
N PRO A 42 -7.41 4.83 -2.25
CA PRO A 42 -7.95 6.17 -2.06
C PRO A 42 -8.43 6.47 -0.64
N HIS A 43 -8.83 5.46 0.14
CA HIS A 43 -9.23 5.63 1.53
C HIS A 43 -8.02 5.95 2.43
N LEU A 44 -6.90 5.26 2.22
CA LEU A 44 -5.65 5.51 2.95
C LEU A 44 -5.07 6.89 2.61
N ILE A 45 -5.04 7.25 1.33
CA ILE A 45 -4.55 8.57 0.90
C ILE A 45 -5.39 9.70 1.52
N ARG A 46 -6.72 9.55 1.55
CA ARG A 46 -7.61 10.55 2.18
C ARG A 46 -7.32 10.72 3.67
N ALA A 47 -7.19 9.63 4.42
CA ALA A 47 -6.89 9.69 5.85
C ALA A 47 -5.54 10.38 6.12
N MET A 48 -4.50 10.03 5.36
CA MET A 48 -3.18 10.66 5.48
C MET A 48 -3.21 12.15 5.16
N ARG A 49 -3.94 12.55 4.11
CA ARG A 49 -4.10 13.97 3.76
C ARG A 49 -4.86 14.74 4.82
N GLN A 50 -5.92 14.17 5.39
CA GLN A 50 -6.69 14.79 6.49
C GLN A 50 -5.84 14.95 7.76
N ALA A 51 -4.95 14.00 8.04
CA ALA A 51 -4.00 14.08 9.14
C ALA A 51 -2.80 15.03 8.87
N GLY A 52 -2.71 15.61 7.67
CA GLY A 52 -1.59 16.50 7.29
C GLY A 52 -0.24 15.80 7.15
N LEU A 53 -0.22 14.47 7.04
CA LEU A 53 1.01 13.67 7.03
C LEU A 53 1.59 13.56 5.61
N ILE A 54 2.90 13.79 5.49
CA ILE A 54 3.64 13.78 4.23
C ILE A 54 4.51 12.53 4.17
N VAL A 55 4.20 11.66 3.20
CA VAL A 55 4.90 10.40 2.94
C VAL A 55 5.16 10.21 1.46
N THR A 56 6.18 9.43 1.13
CA THR A 56 6.40 8.96 -0.24
C THR A 56 5.53 7.74 -0.49
N TRP A 57 4.72 7.75 -1.55
CA TRP A 57 3.91 6.60 -1.95
C TRP A 57 4.65 5.79 -3.00
N VAL A 58 4.74 4.48 -2.78
CA VAL A 58 5.33 3.53 -3.72
C VAL A 58 4.34 2.39 -3.97
N SER A 59 4.20 2.00 -5.23
CA SER A 59 3.44 0.81 -5.63
C SER A 59 4.36 -0.39 -5.69
N ASP A 60 4.00 -1.46 -4.99
CA ASP A 60 4.54 -2.81 -5.16
C ASP A 60 3.45 -3.67 -5.81
N PRO A 61 3.42 -3.73 -7.16
CA PRO A 61 2.42 -4.51 -7.89
C PRO A 61 2.73 -6.02 -7.84
N MET A 62 3.79 -6.48 -7.15
CA MET A 62 4.21 -7.88 -7.23
C MET A 62 3.55 -8.73 -6.14
N HIS A 63 3.69 -8.33 -4.87
CA HIS A 63 3.35 -9.20 -3.75
C HIS A 63 1.85 -9.40 -3.50
N GLY A 64 1.01 -8.49 -4.00
CA GLY A 64 -0.44 -8.61 -3.91
C GLY A 64 -1.07 -9.51 -4.99
N ASN A 65 -0.31 -9.88 -6.03
CA ASN A 65 -0.83 -10.53 -7.24
C ASN A 65 -0.29 -11.96 -7.45
N THR A 66 0.21 -12.60 -6.38
CA THR A 66 0.79 -13.95 -6.47
C THR A 66 -0.30 -15.00 -6.50
N ILE A 67 -0.26 -15.88 -7.50
CA ILE A 67 -1.17 -17.02 -7.68
C ILE A 67 -0.39 -18.32 -7.76
N LYS A 68 -1.08 -19.46 -7.62
CA LYS A 68 -0.52 -20.79 -7.86
C LYS A 68 -1.02 -21.30 -9.21
N ALA A 69 -0.09 -21.57 -10.13
CA ALA A 69 -0.41 -22.15 -11.43
C ALA A 69 -0.94 -23.59 -11.25
N PRO A 70 -1.66 -24.16 -12.24
CA PRO A 70 -2.12 -25.56 -12.20
C PRO A 70 -0.99 -26.56 -11.96
N CYS A 71 0.21 -26.29 -12.48
CA CYS A 71 1.43 -27.09 -12.26
C CYS A 71 2.03 -26.94 -10.84
N GLY A 72 1.42 -26.13 -9.97
CA GLY A 72 1.81 -25.94 -8.59
C GLY A 72 2.83 -24.84 -8.32
N LEU A 73 3.39 -24.22 -9.38
CA LEU A 73 4.36 -23.14 -9.26
C LEU A 73 3.72 -21.82 -8.81
N LYS A 74 4.42 -21.06 -7.98
CA LYS A 74 4.04 -19.67 -7.65
C LYS A 74 4.41 -18.77 -8.81
N THR A 75 3.44 -18.02 -9.32
CA THR A 75 3.64 -17.09 -10.44
C THR A 75 2.75 -15.86 -10.29
N ARG A 76 2.88 -14.91 -11.22
CA ARG A 76 2.13 -13.66 -11.29
C ARG A 76 1.79 -13.39 -12.76
N SER A 77 0.54 -13.00 -13.03
CA SER A 77 0.16 -12.55 -14.38
C SER A 77 0.77 -11.19 -14.67
N PHE A 78 1.29 -10.98 -15.88
CA PHE A 78 1.85 -9.70 -16.28
C PHE A 78 0.79 -8.59 -16.32
N ASP A 79 -0.44 -8.93 -16.73
CA ASP A 79 -1.57 -7.97 -16.76
C ASP A 79 -1.94 -7.47 -15.36
N ALA A 80 -1.70 -8.29 -14.33
CA ALA A 80 -1.98 -7.92 -12.95
C ALA A 80 -0.88 -7.04 -12.33
N ILE A 81 0.27 -6.85 -12.99
CA ILE A 81 1.40 -6.08 -12.46
C ILE A 81 1.72 -4.79 -13.23
N ARG A 82 1.01 -4.54 -14.34
CA ARG A 82 1.19 -3.37 -15.22
C ARG A 82 0.53 -2.09 -14.68
#